data_AF-A0A9E3J6M2-F1
#
_entry.id   AF-A0A9E3J6M2-F1
#
_cell.length_a   1.000
_cell.length_b   1.000
_cell.length_c   1.000
_cell.angle_alpha   90.00
_cell.angle_beta   90.00
_cell.angle_gamma   90.00
#
_symmetry.space_group_name_H-M   'P 1'
#
loop_
_entity.id
_entity.type
_entity.pdbx_description
1 polymer ?
#
loop_
_entity_poly.entity_id
_entity_poly.type
_entity_poly.pdbx_seq_one_letter_code
_entity_poly.pdbx_strand_id
1 'polypeptide(L)'
;MTDRSWTFRTAATIVALAAASATFSTFAVAQAADTTSTKASAVDRNDPQPAKAREHDFDGPLTKTREAQRQEALDQVISGNATVKNRNGSQVVELKSRKGDSKYVELGREKTDKIFTILVEFGDQVDPRYGGTVGPLHNQIAQPDRKQDNSTAWQADYNQAHFQDLYFGTGKKTESLKKYYEKQSSGRYSVEGEVTDWVKVPYNEAR
;
A
#
# COMPACT_ATOMS: atom_id res chain seq x y z
N MET A 1 84.17 17.55 -12.54
CA MET A 1 84.32 18.67 -13.49
C MET A 1 83.00 19.39 -13.52
N THR A 2 83.05 20.65 -13.08
CA THR A 2 82.01 21.68 -13.07
C THR A 2 81.56 22.00 -14.50
N ASP A 3 80.32 22.41 -14.75
CA ASP A 3 79.88 23.83 -14.89
C ASP A 3 78.56 23.78 -15.70
N ARG A 4 77.56 24.68 -15.69
CA ARG A 4 77.30 25.97 -15.03
C ARG A 4 75.89 26.45 -15.47
N SER A 5 75.30 27.30 -14.64
CA SER A 5 73.96 27.94 -14.66
C SER A 5 73.71 29.00 -15.76
N TRP A 6 72.44 29.34 -16.05
CA TRP A 6 71.75 30.67 -15.92
C TRP A 6 70.40 30.68 -16.72
N THR A 7 69.20 30.80 -16.11
CA THR A 7 68.36 31.97 -15.74
C THR A 7 67.58 32.78 -16.80
N PHE A 8 66.30 33.04 -16.44
CA PHE A 8 65.41 34.20 -16.62
C PHE A 8 64.76 34.59 -17.98
N ARG A 9 63.42 34.41 -17.98
CA ARG A 9 62.32 35.39 -18.24
C ARG A 9 62.41 36.36 -19.43
N THR A 10 61.38 36.34 -20.27
CA THR A 10 60.68 37.56 -20.76
C THR A 10 59.30 37.25 -21.35
N ALA A 11 58.44 38.27 -21.31
CA ALA A 11 56.99 38.22 -21.40
C ALA A 11 56.42 38.48 -22.80
N ALA A 12 55.20 37.96 -22.98
CA ALA A 12 54.03 38.50 -23.69
C ALA A 12 54.18 39.39 -24.93
N THR A 13 53.50 39.01 -26.02
CA THR A 13 52.66 39.94 -26.78
C THR A 13 51.58 39.20 -27.56
N ILE A 14 50.45 39.88 -27.73
CA ILE A 14 49.10 39.44 -28.13
C ILE A 14 48.91 39.61 -29.65
N VAL A 15 47.80 39.06 -30.18
CA VAL A 15 47.01 39.45 -31.38
C VAL A 15 47.10 38.42 -32.52
N ALA A 16 46.06 37.99 -33.25
CA ALA A 16 44.60 37.85 -33.10
C ALA A 16 44.08 37.14 -34.39
N LEU A 17 42.99 36.37 -34.28
CA LEU A 17 41.97 35.95 -35.29
C LEU A 17 42.43 35.34 -36.64
N ALA A 18 41.77 34.36 -37.27
CA ALA A 18 40.52 33.62 -37.10
C ALA A 18 40.56 32.40 -38.05
N ALA A 19 39.96 31.27 -37.69
CA ALA A 19 39.30 30.35 -38.63
C ALA A 19 38.54 29.25 -37.86
N ALA A 20 37.30 29.03 -38.25
CA ALA A 20 36.37 28.07 -37.66
C ALA A 20 36.70 26.62 -38.06
N SER A 21 36.51 25.67 -37.14
CA SER A 21 35.63 24.49 -37.28
C SER A 21 35.97 23.38 -36.28
N ALA A 22 34.93 22.58 -35.98
CA ALA A 22 34.93 21.25 -35.38
C ALA A 22 34.83 21.11 -33.84
N THR A 23 33.58 20.84 -33.44
CA THR A 23 33.14 19.71 -32.58
C THR A 23 33.35 19.74 -31.07
N PHE A 24 32.35 19.14 -30.40
CA PHE A 24 32.21 18.79 -28.98
C PHE A 24 31.51 19.85 -28.10
N SER A 25 30.17 19.83 -28.11
CA SER A 25 29.36 20.45 -27.05
C SER A 25 29.32 19.52 -25.83
N THR A 26 30.13 19.84 -24.83
CA THR A 26 30.03 19.30 -23.47
C THR A 26 28.89 19.98 -22.69
N PHE A 27 28.27 19.17 -21.84
CA PHE A 27 27.20 19.45 -20.88
C PHE A 27 27.28 20.84 -20.22
N ALA A 28 26.18 21.60 -20.35
CA ALA A 28 25.96 22.84 -19.63
C ALA A 28 24.76 22.72 -18.67
N VAL A 29 25.01 23.22 -17.47
CA VAL A 29 24.14 23.44 -16.32
C VAL A 29 22.80 24.07 -16.72
N ALA A 30 21.69 23.45 -16.31
CA ALA A 30 20.36 24.05 -16.41
C ALA A 30 20.17 25.05 -15.27
N GLN A 31 20.22 26.35 -15.59
CA GLN A 31 19.72 27.41 -14.73
C GLN A 31 18.21 27.58 -14.91
N ALA A 32 17.53 27.83 -13.80
CA ALA A 32 16.14 28.20 -13.70
C ALA A 32 15.86 29.59 -14.29
N ALA A 33 14.71 29.75 -14.93
CA ALA A 33 14.02 31.03 -15.05
C ALA A 33 12.51 30.79 -15.10
N ASP A 34 11.82 31.54 -14.26
CA ASP A 34 10.43 31.43 -13.83
C ASP A 34 9.39 31.94 -14.84
N THR A 35 8.14 31.55 -14.56
CA THR A 35 6.86 32.13 -15.00
C THR A 35 6.30 31.77 -16.40
N THR A 36 5.63 30.63 -16.47
CA THR A 36 4.30 30.56 -17.11
C THR A 36 3.44 29.57 -16.34
N SER A 37 2.32 30.05 -15.82
CA SER A 37 1.29 29.26 -15.13
C SER A 37 0.72 28.21 -16.07
N THR A 38 1.36 27.04 -16.13
CA THR A 38 0.80 25.85 -16.74
C THR A 38 -0.17 25.24 -15.74
N LYS A 39 -1.45 25.47 -16.02
CA LYS A 39 -2.60 24.72 -15.52
C LYS A 39 -2.18 23.27 -15.26
N ALA A 40 -2.33 22.80 -14.02
CA ALA A 40 -2.03 21.42 -13.66
C ALA A 40 -2.67 20.49 -14.70
N SER A 41 -1.85 19.74 -15.43
CA SER A 41 -2.33 18.64 -16.27
C SER A 41 -3.16 17.76 -15.35
N ALA A 42 -4.47 17.74 -15.56
CA ALA A 42 -5.32 16.72 -14.98
C ALA A 42 -4.66 15.40 -15.36
N VAL A 43 -4.25 14.62 -14.35
CA VAL A 43 -3.82 13.25 -14.56
C VAL A 43 -4.97 12.56 -15.27
N ASP A 44 -4.80 12.32 -16.57
CA ASP A 44 -5.70 11.48 -17.34
C ASP A 44 -5.55 10.08 -16.78
N ARG A 45 -6.35 9.78 -15.75
CA ARG A 45 -6.53 8.44 -15.23
C ARG A 45 -7.27 7.67 -16.31
N ASN A 46 -6.53 7.20 -17.30
CA ASN A 46 -6.95 6.10 -18.15
C ASN A 46 -7.07 4.87 -17.26
N ASP A 47 -8.21 4.77 -16.58
CA ASP A 47 -8.64 3.52 -15.97
C ASP A 47 -8.68 2.48 -17.10
N PRO A 48 -7.89 1.40 -17.04
CA PRO A 48 -7.90 0.36 -18.07
C PRO A 48 -9.23 -0.40 -18.12
N GLN A 49 -10.18 -0.10 -17.23
CA GLN A 49 -11.48 -0.73 -17.24
C GLN A 49 -12.32 -0.27 -18.45
N PRO A 50 -12.60 -1.16 -19.42
CA PRO A 50 -13.38 -0.79 -20.59
C PRO A 50 -14.78 -0.32 -20.15
N ALA A 51 -15.27 0.77 -20.74
CA ALA A 51 -16.58 1.39 -20.45
C ALA A 51 -17.79 0.43 -20.60
N LYS A 52 -17.57 -0.79 -21.11
CA LYS A 52 -18.54 -1.89 -21.19
C LYS A 52 -17.94 -3.16 -20.61
N ALA A 53 -17.71 -3.21 -19.30
CA ALA A 53 -17.51 -4.47 -18.62
C ALA A 53 -18.77 -5.33 -18.81
N ARG A 54 -18.62 -6.52 -19.40
CA ARG A 54 -19.71 -7.51 -19.39
C ARG A 54 -19.91 -7.97 -17.96
N GLU A 55 -21.16 -8.17 -17.58
CA GLU A 55 -21.49 -8.77 -16.29
C GLU A 55 -20.78 -10.13 -16.20
N HIS A 56 -19.96 -10.30 -15.18
CA HIS A 56 -19.17 -11.53 -14.96
C HIS A 56 -19.96 -12.59 -14.18
N ASP A 57 -21.25 -12.34 -13.91
CA ASP A 57 -22.16 -13.33 -13.34
C ASP A 57 -22.85 -14.07 -14.48
N PHE A 58 -22.52 -15.36 -14.62
CA PHE A 58 -23.13 -16.23 -15.62
C PHE A 58 -24.15 -17.13 -14.94
N ASP A 59 -25.37 -17.18 -15.48
CA ASP A 59 -26.43 -18.05 -14.99
C ASP A 59 -26.00 -19.53 -15.05
N GLY A 60 -25.77 -20.11 -13.87
CA GLY A 60 -25.66 -21.55 -13.70
C GLY A 60 -27.04 -22.22 -13.60
N PRO A 61 -27.10 -23.55 -13.68
CA PRO A 61 -28.37 -24.30 -13.69
C PRO A 61 -29.24 -24.09 -12.43
N LEU A 62 -28.65 -23.62 -11.32
CA LEU A 62 -29.35 -23.36 -10.07
C LEU A 62 -29.41 -21.88 -9.66
N THR A 63 -28.88 -20.95 -10.48
CA THR A 63 -28.76 -19.52 -10.12
C THR A 63 -30.13 -18.93 -9.76
N LYS A 64 -31.12 -19.05 -10.64
CA LYS A 64 -32.49 -18.55 -10.42
C LYS A 64 -33.16 -19.10 -9.16
N THR A 65 -32.92 -20.38 -8.85
CA THR A 65 -33.51 -21.01 -7.65
C THR A 65 -32.88 -20.45 -6.37
N ARG A 66 -31.56 -20.24 -6.38
CA ARG A 66 -30.84 -19.64 -5.24
C ARG A 66 -31.23 -18.18 -5.03
N GLU A 67 -31.36 -17.42 -6.11
CA GLU A 67 -31.82 -16.02 -6.06
C GLU A 67 -33.22 -15.91 -5.50
N ALA A 68 -34.17 -16.71 -5.99
CA ALA A 68 -35.55 -16.71 -5.49
C ALA A 68 -35.61 -17.05 -3.99
N GLN A 69 -34.86 -18.07 -3.55
CA GLN A 69 -34.75 -18.45 -2.15
C GLN A 69 -34.12 -17.35 -1.29
N ARG A 70 -33.12 -16.65 -1.82
CA ARG A 70 -32.47 -15.52 -1.15
C ARG A 70 -33.41 -14.34 -1.01
N GLN A 71 -34.16 -14.02 -2.06
CA GLN A 71 -35.19 -12.97 -2.05
C GLN A 71 -36.23 -13.28 -0.96
N GLU A 72 -36.76 -14.50 -0.94
CA GLU A 72 -37.72 -14.93 0.09
C GLU A 72 -37.14 -14.85 1.49
N ALA A 73 -35.89 -15.29 1.68
CA ALA A 73 -35.21 -15.20 2.97
C ALA A 73 -34.97 -13.75 3.42
N LEU A 74 -34.63 -12.84 2.50
CA LEU A 74 -34.52 -11.41 2.80
C LEU A 74 -35.88 -10.81 3.20
N ASP A 75 -36.94 -11.12 2.45
CA ASP A 75 -38.30 -10.63 2.74
C ASP A 75 -38.78 -11.11 4.12
N GLN A 76 -38.50 -12.37 4.48
CA GLN A 76 -38.85 -12.94 5.79
C GLN A 76 -38.06 -12.28 6.94
N VAL A 77 -36.79 -11.91 6.73
CA VAL A 77 -35.99 -11.17 7.73
C VAL A 77 -36.48 -9.74 7.87
N ILE A 78 -36.71 -9.03 6.75
CA ILE A 78 -37.19 -7.64 6.75
C ILE A 78 -38.57 -7.54 7.40
N SER A 79 -39.45 -8.52 7.14
CA SER A 79 -40.77 -8.61 7.77
C SER A 79 -40.75 -9.09 9.22
N GLY A 80 -39.58 -9.46 9.77
CA GLY A 80 -39.42 -9.93 11.15
C GLY A 80 -39.91 -11.37 11.39
N ASN A 81 -40.30 -12.09 10.35
CA ASN A 81 -40.82 -13.45 10.42
C ASN A 81 -39.71 -14.51 10.51
N ALA A 82 -38.48 -14.18 10.14
CA ALA A 82 -37.31 -15.03 10.28
C ALA A 82 -36.11 -14.27 10.86
N THR A 83 -35.27 -14.99 11.59
CA THR A 83 -34.05 -14.43 12.19
C THR A 83 -32.81 -14.99 11.49
N VAL A 84 -31.83 -14.11 11.24
CA VAL A 84 -30.52 -14.51 10.74
C VAL A 84 -29.76 -15.21 11.86
N LYS A 85 -29.24 -16.41 11.56
CA LYS A 85 -28.40 -17.19 12.48
C LYS A 85 -27.01 -17.30 11.88
N ASN A 86 -25.98 -17.14 12.71
CA ASN A 86 -24.61 -17.46 12.30
C ASN A 86 -24.39 -18.98 12.45
N ARG A 87 -24.01 -19.65 11.36
CA ARG A 87 -23.64 -21.06 11.35
C ARG A 87 -22.26 -21.20 10.71
N ASN A 88 -21.25 -21.53 11.53
CA ASN A 88 -19.86 -21.70 11.11
C ASN A 88 -19.29 -20.51 10.31
N GLY A 89 -19.65 -19.27 10.69
CA GLY A 89 -19.16 -18.06 10.03
C GLY A 89 -20.00 -17.61 8.83
N SER A 90 -21.06 -18.34 8.46
CA SER A 90 -22.01 -17.93 7.42
C SER A 90 -23.33 -17.46 8.03
N GLN A 91 -23.88 -16.37 7.50
CA GLN A 91 -25.21 -15.91 7.86
C GLN A 91 -26.28 -16.66 7.09
N VAL A 92 -27.07 -17.47 7.80
CA VAL A 92 -28.13 -18.29 7.22
C VAL A 92 -29.49 -17.93 7.80
N VAL A 93 -30.52 -18.04 6.96
CA VAL A 93 -31.93 -17.95 7.35
C VAL A 93 -32.59 -19.29 7.14
N GLU A 94 -33.34 -19.73 8.14
CA GLU A 94 -34.13 -20.94 8.07
C GLU A 94 -35.49 -20.63 7.41
N LEU A 95 -35.69 -21.10 6.18
CA LEU A 95 -36.97 -21.10 5.50
C LEU A 95 -37.72 -22.39 5.81
N LYS A 96 -38.90 -22.27 6.43
CA LYS A 96 -39.78 -23.41 6.67
C LYS A 96 -40.31 -23.93 5.33
N SER A 97 -40.03 -25.19 5.02
CA SER A 97 -40.56 -25.84 3.82
C SER A 97 -41.99 -26.33 4.04
N ARG A 98 -42.87 -26.19 3.05
CA ARG A 98 -44.21 -26.80 3.09
C ARG A 98 -44.20 -28.32 2.91
N LYS A 99 -43.09 -28.91 2.46
CA LYS A 99 -42.98 -30.33 2.10
C LYS A 99 -41.72 -30.97 2.71
N GLY A 100 -41.64 -31.01 4.03
CA GLY A 100 -40.55 -31.66 4.77
C GLY A 100 -39.60 -30.67 5.45
N ASP A 101 -38.33 -31.03 5.54
CA ASP A 101 -37.34 -30.32 6.37
C ASP A 101 -37.14 -28.85 5.97
N SER A 102 -36.86 -28.02 6.97
CA SER A 102 -36.49 -26.61 6.79
C SER A 102 -35.27 -26.48 5.88
N LYS A 103 -35.30 -25.48 4.99
CA LYS A 103 -34.17 -25.14 4.12
C LYS A 103 -33.40 -23.98 4.73
N TYR A 104 -32.08 -24.06 4.71
CA TYR A 104 -31.23 -22.96 5.13
C TYR A 104 -30.74 -22.22 3.90
N VAL A 105 -31.05 -20.93 3.81
CA VAL A 105 -30.60 -20.04 2.74
C VAL A 105 -29.53 -19.14 3.29
N GLU A 106 -28.36 -19.18 2.66
CA GLU A 106 -27.25 -18.31 3.00
C GLU A 106 -27.52 -16.91 2.44
N LEU A 107 -27.70 -15.93 3.32
CA LEU A 107 -27.93 -14.54 2.93
C LEU A 107 -26.63 -13.80 2.63
N GLY A 108 -25.53 -14.25 3.21
CA GLY A 108 -24.18 -13.78 2.92
C GLY A 108 -23.18 -14.91 3.10
N ARG A 109 -22.45 -15.26 2.04
CA ARG A 109 -21.13 -15.87 2.21
C ARG A 109 -20.25 -14.78 2.80
N GLU A 110 -20.09 -14.83 4.11
CA GLU A 110 -19.08 -14.06 4.83
C GLU A 110 -17.83 -14.93 4.83
N LYS A 111 -16.84 -14.55 4.03
CA LYS A 111 -15.51 -15.15 4.14
C LYS A 111 -14.68 -14.24 5.04
N THR A 112 -14.29 -14.77 6.20
CA THR A 112 -13.33 -14.12 7.08
C THR A 112 -12.02 -14.89 6.99
N ASP A 113 -11.01 -14.30 6.35
CA ASP A 113 -9.69 -14.91 6.27
C ASP A 113 -8.83 -14.47 7.46
N LYS A 114 -7.97 -15.39 7.91
CA LYS A 114 -7.02 -15.13 9.00
C LYS A 114 -5.70 -14.62 8.43
N ILE A 115 -5.26 -13.48 8.92
CA ILE A 115 -3.95 -12.89 8.62
C ILE A 115 -3.11 -12.93 9.90
N PHE A 116 -1.88 -13.41 9.79
CA PHE A 116 -0.91 -13.34 10.87
C PHE A 116 0.18 -12.36 10.48
N THR A 117 0.33 -11.28 11.25
CA THR A 117 1.28 -10.20 10.96
C THR A 117 2.45 -10.28 11.95
N ILE A 118 3.66 -10.36 11.42
CA ILE A 118 4.88 -10.42 12.23
C ILE A 118 5.60 -9.08 12.13
N LEU A 119 5.83 -8.44 13.28
CA LEU A 119 6.67 -7.24 13.37
C LEU A 119 8.11 -7.69 13.61
N VAL A 120 9.03 -7.22 12.76
CA VAL A 120 10.43 -7.66 12.80
C VAL A 120 11.36 -6.46 12.75
N GLU A 121 12.32 -6.43 13.67
CA GLU A 121 13.44 -5.48 13.65
C GLU A 121 14.79 -6.20 13.58
N PHE A 122 15.80 -5.50 13.06
CA PHE A 122 17.16 -6.00 12.99
C PHE A 122 17.86 -5.95 14.35
N GLY A 123 18.84 -6.82 14.51
CA GLY A 123 19.70 -6.88 15.69
C GLY A 123 20.96 -6.08 15.51
N ASP A 124 21.91 -6.31 16.40
CA ASP A 124 23.17 -5.59 16.50
C ASP A 124 24.39 -6.42 16.08
N GLN A 125 24.21 -7.70 15.72
CA GLN A 125 25.32 -8.52 15.23
C GLN A 125 25.71 -8.09 13.82
N VAL A 126 27.00 -7.79 13.65
CA VAL A 126 27.57 -7.43 12.36
C VAL A 126 28.27 -8.66 11.79
N ASP A 127 27.83 -9.11 10.61
CA ASP A 127 28.53 -10.17 9.88
C ASP A 127 29.86 -9.61 9.33
N PRO A 128 31.02 -10.23 9.61
CA PRO A 128 32.32 -9.76 9.11
C PRO A 128 32.43 -9.67 7.58
N ARG A 129 31.58 -10.40 6.84
CA ARG A 129 31.55 -10.40 5.37
C ARG A 129 30.84 -9.18 4.82
N TYR A 130 29.81 -8.70 5.51
CA TYR A 130 28.91 -7.65 5.03
C TYR A 130 29.10 -6.32 5.76
N GLY A 131 29.62 -6.34 6.99
CA GLY A 131 29.87 -5.16 7.80
C GLY A 131 28.58 -4.35 8.04
N GLY A 132 28.70 -3.04 7.96
CA GLY A 132 27.56 -2.11 8.05
C GLY A 132 27.37 -1.50 9.44
N THR A 133 26.60 -0.42 9.45
CA THR A 133 26.10 0.21 10.68
C THR A 133 24.94 -0.62 11.21
N VAL A 134 24.63 -0.50 12.50
CA VAL A 134 23.46 -1.16 13.10
C VAL A 134 22.27 -0.21 13.06
N GLY A 135 21.13 -0.71 12.60
CA GLY A 135 19.83 -0.03 12.70
C GLY A 135 19.53 0.89 11.52
N PRO A 136 18.42 1.64 11.57
CA PRO A 136 17.62 1.97 12.75
C PRO A 136 16.70 0.86 13.27
N LEU A 137 16.43 0.88 14.58
CA LEU A 137 15.35 0.09 15.20
C LEU A 137 13.98 0.72 14.91
N HIS A 138 12.89 0.02 15.27
CA HIS A 138 11.56 0.61 15.24
C HIS A 138 11.52 1.92 16.05
N ASN A 139 10.66 2.86 15.64
CA ASN A 139 10.52 4.20 16.25
C ASN A 139 11.73 5.15 16.13
N GLN A 140 12.74 4.81 15.34
CA GLN A 140 13.88 5.71 15.07
C GLN A 140 13.74 6.50 13.75
N ILE A 141 12.61 6.39 13.06
CA ILE A 141 12.32 7.20 11.87
C ILE A 141 12.09 8.65 12.32
N ALA A 142 12.91 9.57 11.80
CA ALA A 142 12.81 10.99 12.13
C ALA A 142 11.43 11.56 11.77
N GLN A 143 10.90 12.39 12.67
CA GLN A 143 9.63 13.07 12.43
C GLN A 143 9.76 14.02 11.23
N PRO A 144 8.87 13.93 10.21
CA PRO A 144 8.91 14.82 9.07
C PRO A 144 8.43 16.23 9.44
N ASP A 145 9.00 17.26 8.81
CA ASP A 145 8.48 18.63 8.88
C ASP A 145 7.14 18.70 8.12
N ARG A 146 6.04 18.88 8.85
CA ARG A 146 4.68 18.91 8.28
C ARG A 146 4.40 20.11 7.38
N LYS A 147 5.25 21.15 7.39
CA LYS A 147 5.16 22.26 6.43
C LYS A 147 5.66 21.86 5.03
N GLN A 148 6.54 20.87 4.95
CA GLN A 148 7.13 20.37 3.72
C GLN A 148 6.57 19.00 3.31
N ASP A 149 6.22 18.16 4.29
CA ASP A 149 5.73 16.79 4.07
C ASP A 149 4.49 16.49 4.94
N ASN A 150 3.33 16.59 4.29
CA ASN A 150 2.04 16.22 4.85
C ASN A 150 1.55 14.84 4.36
N SER A 151 2.39 14.10 3.63
CA SER A 151 2.02 12.86 2.95
C SER A 151 2.61 11.62 3.63
N THR A 152 3.76 11.74 4.28
CA THR A 152 4.38 10.63 5.01
C THR A 152 3.52 10.25 6.20
N ALA A 153 3.06 8.99 6.19
CA ALA A 153 2.39 8.35 7.31
C ALA A 153 3.41 8.09 8.43
N TRP A 154 3.60 9.11 9.27
CA TRP A 154 4.51 9.09 10.43
C TRP A 154 3.72 9.14 11.75
N GLN A 155 4.13 8.34 12.73
CA GLN A 155 3.73 8.46 14.13
C GLN A 155 4.93 8.32 15.08
N ALA A 156 4.75 8.77 16.32
CA ALA A 156 5.79 8.70 17.33
C ALA A 156 6.10 7.28 17.82
N ASP A 157 5.10 6.40 17.82
CA ASP A 157 5.22 5.04 18.33
C ASP A 157 4.47 4.01 17.47
N TYR A 158 5.22 3.24 16.69
CA TYR A 158 4.83 2.05 15.93
C TYR A 158 4.85 0.80 16.80
N ASN A 159 4.02 0.78 17.83
CA ASN A 159 3.84 -0.39 18.69
C ASN A 159 2.88 -1.44 18.07
N GLN A 160 2.81 -2.62 18.68
CA GLN A 160 1.90 -3.70 18.28
C GLN A 160 0.44 -3.23 18.20
N ALA A 161 -0.02 -2.42 19.16
CA ALA A 161 -1.40 -1.94 19.22
C ALA A 161 -1.76 -1.07 18.00
N HIS A 162 -0.84 -0.22 17.55
CA HIS A 162 -1.03 0.55 16.32
C HIS A 162 -1.29 -0.36 15.13
N PHE A 163 -0.45 -1.38 14.92
CA PHE A 163 -0.62 -2.29 13.79
C PHE A 163 -1.88 -3.15 13.95
N GLN A 164 -2.22 -3.56 15.17
CA GLN A 164 -3.46 -4.28 15.44
C GLN A 164 -4.68 -3.44 15.05
N ASP A 165 -4.68 -2.15 15.38
CA ASP A 165 -5.75 -1.22 14.98
C ASP A 165 -5.75 -0.94 13.47
N LEU A 166 -4.58 -0.78 12.86
CA LEU A 166 -4.42 -0.53 11.42
C LEU A 166 -4.95 -1.70 10.58
N TYR A 167 -4.68 -2.95 10.99
CA TYR A 167 -5.13 -4.13 10.26
C TYR A 167 -6.56 -4.53 10.64
N PHE A 168 -6.88 -4.57 11.94
CA PHE A 168 -8.06 -5.26 12.46
C PHE A 168 -9.00 -4.38 13.30
N GLY A 169 -8.71 -3.08 13.43
CA GLY A 169 -9.52 -2.15 14.23
C GLY A 169 -10.97 -2.05 13.74
N THR A 170 -11.92 -2.09 14.68
CA THR A 170 -13.37 -2.06 14.42
C THR A 170 -14.06 -0.79 14.93
N GLY A 171 -13.32 0.13 15.54
CA GLY A 171 -13.87 1.36 16.13
C GLY A 171 -14.62 2.23 15.11
N LYS A 172 -15.70 2.91 15.52
CA LYS A 172 -16.58 3.67 14.59
C LYS A 172 -15.85 4.69 13.70
N LYS A 173 -14.78 5.31 14.20
CA LYS A 173 -13.94 6.30 13.48
C LYS A 173 -12.56 5.78 13.11
N THR A 174 -12.33 4.46 13.21
CA THR A 174 -11.08 3.82 12.82
C THR A 174 -11.19 3.43 11.35
N GLU A 175 -10.19 3.73 10.54
CA GLU A 175 -10.03 3.15 9.21
C GLU A 175 -8.99 2.04 9.32
N SER A 176 -9.34 0.83 8.89
CA SER A 176 -8.49 -0.35 9.00
C SER A 176 -8.59 -1.21 7.75
N LEU A 177 -7.63 -2.11 7.54
CA LEU A 177 -7.66 -3.07 6.44
C LEU A 177 -8.96 -3.90 6.45
N LYS A 178 -9.38 -4.35 7.65
CA LYS A 178 -10.66 -5.02 7.88
C LYS A 178 -11.83 -4.22 7.33
N LYS A 179 -11.98 -2.96 7.74
CA LYS A 179 -13.08 -2.10 7.30
C LYS A 179 -13.03 -1.78 5.81
N TYR A 180 -11.84 -1.61 5.26
CA TYR A 180 -11.67 -1.42 3.83
C TYR A 180 -12.26 -2.62 3.07
N TYR A 181 -11.90 -3.85 3.45
CA TYR A 181 -12.42 -5.05 2.81
C TYR A 181 -13.92 -5.27 3.06
N GLU A 182 -14.41 -5.01 4.27
CA GLU A 182 -15.84 -5.09 4.57
C GLU A 182 -16.63 -4.09 3.72
N LYS A 183 -16.14 -2.87 3.54
CA LYS A 183 -16.80 -1.85 2.72
C LYS A 183 -16.77 -2.21 1.24
N GLN A 184 -15.61 -2.60 0.70
CA GLN A 184 -15.46 -2.93 -0.73
C GLN A 184 -16.24 -4.19 -1.13
N SER A 185 -16.43 -5.12 -0.21
CA SER A 185 -17.16 -6.37 -0.45
C SER A 185 -18.65 -6.30 -0.10
N SER A 186 -19.16 -5.14 0.30
CA SER A 186 -20.52 -4.98 0.85
C SER A 186 -20.80 -5.97 2.00
N GLY A 187 -19.80 -6.18 2.86
CA GLY A 187 -19.85 -7.06 4.03
C GLY A 187 -19.60 -8.55 3.73
N ARG A 188 -19.32 -8.92 2.49
CA ARG A 188 -19.15 -10.34 2.09
C ARG A 188 -17.74 -10.89 2.36
N TYR A 189 -16.77 -10.03 2.61
CA TYR A 189 -15.40 -10.39 2.92
C TYR A 189 -14.89 -9.55 4.09
N SER A 190 -14.25 -10.21 5.04
CA SER A 190 -13.57 -9.58 6.17
C SER A 190 -12.23 -10.27 6.40
N VAL A 191 -11.39 -9.62 7.20
CA VAL A 191 -10.14 -10.22 7.70
C VAL A 191 -10.13 -10.13 9.21
N GLU A 192 -9.51 -11.13 9.83
CA GLU A 192 -9.22 -11.15 11.25
C GLU A 192 -7.79 -11.65 11.46
N GLY A 193 -7.22 -11.39 12.63
CA GLY A 193 -5.84 -11.74 12.86
C GLY A 193 -5.23 -11.15 14.10
N GLU A 194 -3.96 -11.49 14.27
CA GLU A 194 -3.13 -11.06 15.37
C GLU A 194 -1.82 -10.51 14.82
N VAL A 195 -1.37 -9.42 15.42
CA VAL A 195 -0.05 -8.85 15.19
C VAL A 195 0.85 -9.29 16.33
N THR A 196 2.05 -9.80 16.02
CA THR A 196 3.03 -10.13 17.06
C THR A 196 3.60 -8.88 17.71
N ASP A 197 4.20 -9.03 18.89
CA ASP A 197 5.16 -8.04 19.37
C ASP A 197 6.38 -7.95 18.42
N TRP A 198 7.18 -6.91 18.54
CA TRP A 198 8.40 -6.74 17.76
C TRP A 198 9.40 -7.86 18.06
N VAL A 199 9.72 -8.64 17.03
CA VAL A 199 10.72 -9.70 17.11
C VAL A 199 12.04 -9.20 16.55
N LYS A 200 13.11 -9.31 17.34
CA LYS A 200 14.47 -8.95 16.93
C LYS A 200 15.18 -10.13 16.29
N VAL A 201 15.62 -9.97 15.04
CA VAL A 201 16.55 -10.93 14.41
C VAL A 201 18.00 -10.64 14.86
N PRO A 202 18.94 -11.61 14.80
CA PRO A 202 20.26 -11.41 15.40
C PRO A 202 21.14 -10.35 14.69
N TYR A 203 21.11 -10.34 13.36
CA TYR A 203 22.03 -9.52 12.55
C TYR A 203 21.45 -8.16 12.19
N ASN A 204 22.34 -7.23 11.86
CA ASN A 204 21.99 -5.92 11.28
C ASN A 204 21.41 -6.05 9.86
N GLU A 205 20.92 -4.95 9.32
CA GLU A 205 20.26 -4.85 8.02
C GLU A 205 21.19 -4.97 6.80
N ALA A 206 22.50 -5.14 7.04
CA ALA A 206 23.51 -5.26 6.00
C ALA A 206 23.34 -6.54 5.15
N ARG A 207 23.73 -6.45 3.87
CA ARG A 207 23.56 -7.50 2.86
C ARG A 207 24.81 -7.70 2.02
#